data_AF-A0A920INU7-F1
#
_entry.id   AF-A0A920INU7-F1
#
_cell.length_a   1.000
_cell.length_b   1.000
_cell.length_c   1.000
_cell.angle_alpha   90.00
_cell.angle_beta   90.00
_cell.angle_gamma   90.00
#
_symmetry.space_group_name_H-M   'P 1'
#
loop_
_entity.id
_entity.type
_entity.pdbx_description
1 polymer ?
#
loop_
_entity_poly.entity_id
_entity_poly.type
_entity_poly.pdbx_seq_one_letter_code
_entity_poly.pdbx_strand_id
1 'polypeptide(L)' 'MFCNDDWAHPEGSALIGWTKTQGNSRIAYLQPGDGPETYASAQYRQLLENAIRWAAKREPGSTLND' A
#
# COMPACT_ATOMS: atom_id res chain seq x y z
N MET A 1 15.62 -16.25 25.18
CA MET A 1 14.23 -15.86 24.88
C MET A 1 14.17 -14.36 25.04
N PHE A 2 14.02 -13.60 23.96
CA PHE A 2 13.95 -12.14 24.05
C PHE A 2 12.51 -11.77 24.45
N CYS A 3 12.38 -11.13 25.60
CA CYS A 3 11.12 -10.71 26.19
C CYS A 3 11.15 -9.18 26.18
N ASN A 4 10.10 -8.57 25.61
CA ASN A 4 10.01 -7.13 25.39
C ASN A 4 9.15 -6.45 26.47
N ASP A 5 8.95 -7.09 27.62
CA ASP A 5 7.93 -6.71 28.61
C ASP A 5 8.12 -5.30 29.19
N ASP A 6 9.36 -4.78 29.19
CA ASP A 6 9.69 -3.41 29.64
C ASP A 6 9.96 -2.43 28.48
N TRP A 7 9.70 -2.81 27.23
CA TRP A 7 9.89 -1.91 26.09
C TRP A 7 8.71 -0.97 25.92
N ALA A 8 8.87 0.27 26.37
CA ALA A 8 7.93 1.34 26.08
C ALA A 8 8.00 1.73 24.59
N HIS A 9 7.11 1.17 23.78
CA HIS A 9 6.89 1.63 22.42
C HIS A 9 5.97 2.87 22.39
N PRO A 10 6.30 3.91 21.61
CA PRO A 10 5.38 5.02 21.37
C PRO A 10 4.16 4.52 20.60
N GLU A 11 3.06 5.29 20.65
CA GLU A 11 1.88 5.01 19.84
C GLU A 11 2.28 4.92 18.36
N GLY A 12 1.93 3.79 17.72
CA GLY A 12 2.24 3.56 16.32
C GLY A 12 1.47 4.51 15.41
N SER A 13 2.00 4.74 14.20
CA SER A 13 1.26 5.50 13.19
C SER A 13 0.02 4.72 12.73
N ALA A 14 -1.12 5.42 12.59
CA ALA A 14 -2.29 4.87 11.91
C ALA A 14 -2.15 4.84 10.37
N LEU A 15 -0.99 5.19 9.81
CA LEU A 15 -0.73 5.19 8.38
C LEU A 15 -0.55 3.76 7.86
N ILE A 16 -1.65 3.15 7.41
CA ILE A 16 -1.68 1.77 6.88
C ILE A 16 -1.54 1.70 5.35
N GLY A 17 -1.35 2.84 4.67
CA GLY A 17 -1.16 2.90 3.23
C GLY A 17 -0.84 4.29 2.73
N TRP A 18 -0.12 4.38 1.63
CA TRP A 18 0.27 5.65 0.99
C TRP A 18 0.47 5.47 -0.51
N THR A 19 0.48 6.59 -1.23
CA THR A 19 0.82 6.63 -2.65
C THR A 19 1.98 7.58 -2.90
N LYS A 20 2.79 7.28 -3.92
CA LYS A 20 3.89 8.14 -4.37
C LYS A 20 4.02 8.05 -5.89
N THR A 21 4.27 9.16 -6.54
CA THR A 21 4.74 9.19 -7.93
C THR A 21 6.24 9.49 -7.93
N GLN A 22 7.02 8.70 -8.67
CA GLN A 22 8.44 8.92 -8.91
C GLN A 22 8.69 8.69 -10.39
N GLY A 23 9.01 9.75 -11.13
CA GLY A 23 9.13 9.69 -12.59
C GLY A 23 7.85 9.11 -13.21
N ASN A 24 8.01 8.13 -14.09
CA ASN A 24 6.90 7.41 -14.73
C ASN A 24 6.26 6.32 -13.84
N SER A 25 6.74 6.14 -12.60
CA SER A 25 6.25 5.11 -11.68
C SER A 25 5.24 5.67 -10.69
N ARG A 26 4.09 5.00 -10.59
CA ARG A 26 3.07 5.24 -9.57
C ARG A 26 3.09 4.07 -8.59
N ILE A 27 3.42 4.35 -7.33
CA ILE A 27 3.60 3.36 -6.27
C ILE A 27 2.45 3.52 -5.28
N ALA A 28 1.72 2.43 -5.01
CA ALA A 28 0.76 2.34 -3.93
C ALA A 28 1.26 1.28 -2.93
N TYR A 29 1.41 1.67 -1.67
CA TYR A 29 1.72 0.77 -0.56
C TYR A 29 0.47 0.55 0.28
N LEU A 30 0.17 -0.71 0.59
CA LEU A 30 -0.89 -1.13 1.49
C LEU A 30 -0.27 -2.09 2.51
N GLN A 31 -0.39 -1.77 3.80
CA GLN A 31 0.08 -2.63 4.90
C GLN A 31 -0.70 -3.95 5.04
N PRO A 32 -2.05 -3.97 4.97
CA PRO A 32 -2.78 -5.23 5.11
C PRO A 32 -2.52 -6.16 3.92
N GLY A 33 -2.44 -7.47 4.16
CA GLY A 33 -2.19 -8.48 3.12
C GLY A 33 -1.45 -9.73 3.62
N ASP A 34 -1.41 -9.93 4.93
CA ASP A 34 -0.70 -10.97 5.66
C ASP A 34 -1.30 -12.38 5.50
N GLY A 35 -2.59 -12.49 5.17
CA GLY A 35 -3.24 -13.78 5.07
C GLY A 35 -4.55 -13.83 4.27
N PRO A 36 -5.11 -15.04 4.08
CA PRO A 36 -6.31 -15.26 3.25
C PRO A 36 -7.55 -14.47 3.72
N GLU A 37 -7.68 -14.23 5.03
CA GLU A 37 -8.81 -13.47 5.59
C GLU A 37 -8.86 -12.04 5.05
N THR A 38 -7.70 -11.38 4.94
CA THR A 38 -7.58 -10.05 4.37
C THR A 38 -8.06 -10.02 2.91
N TYR A 39 -7.69 -11.03 2.11
CA TYR A 39 -8.14 -11.14 0.71
C TYR A 39 -9.61 -11.55 0.55
N ALA A 40 -10.22 -12.18 1.56
CA ALA A 40 -11.65 -12.49 1.55
C ALA A 40 -12.53 -11.23 1.70
N SER A 41 -12.03 -10.20 2.39
CA SER A 41 -12.73 -8.92 2.58
C SER A 41 -13.08 -8.25 1.25
N ALA A 42 -14.37 -7.95 1.05
CA ALA A 42 -14.83 -7.22 -0.13
C ALA A 42 -14.28 -5.78 -0.17
N GLN A 43 -14.16 -5.15 1.00
CA GLN A 43 -13.63 -3.79 1.13
C GLN A 43 -12.15 -3.75 0.78
N TYR A 44 -11.37 -4.73 1.25
CA TYR A 44 -9.95 -4.82 0.90
C TYR A 44 -9.75 -5.09 -0.59
N ARG A 45 -10.53 -6.01 -1.18
CA ARG A 45 -10.48 -6.26 -2.64
C ARG A 45 -10.82 -5.01 -3.45
N GLN A 46 -11.79 -4.21 -3.01
CA GLN A 46 -12.13 -2.95 -3.66
C GLN A 46 -10.98 -1.93 -3.56
N LEU A 47 -10.35 -1.81 -2.38
CA LEU A 47 -9.19 -0.95 -2.19
C LEU A 47 -8.02 -1.37 -3.08
N LEU A 48 -7.74 -2.68 -3.12
CA LEU A 48 -6.69 -3.26 -3.95
C LEU A 48 -6.95 -3.02 -5.44
N GLU A 49 -8.17 -3.24 -5.92
CA GLU A 49 -8.56 -2.94 -7.31
C GLU A 49 -8.32 -1.46 -7.64
N ASN A 50 -8.76 -0.55 -6.76
CA ASN A 50 -8.58 0.88 -6.95
C ASN A 50 -7.09 1.27 -6.99
N ALA A 51 -6.27 0.66 -6.13
CA ALA A 51 -4.82 0.87 -6.11
C ALA A 51 -4.16 0.40 -7.42
N ILE A 52 -4.54 -0.79 -7.91
CA ILE A 52 -4.04 -1.33 -9.19
C ILE A 52 -4.45 -0.41 -10.36
N ARG A 53 -5.73 -0.04 -10.43
CA ARG A 53 -6.23 0.85 -11.48
C ARG A 53 -5.55 2.22 -11.43
N TRP A 54 -5.31 2.74 -10.24
CA TRP A 54 -4.57 3.99 -10.05
C TRP A 54 -3.11 3.83 -10.53
N ALA A 55 -2.40 2.80 -10.11
CA ALA A 55 -1.01 2.58 -10.50
C ALA A 55 -0.84 2.40 -12.02
N ALA A 56 -1.83 1.80 -12.68
CA ALA A 56 -1.84 1.57 -14.12
C ALA A 56 -2.15 2.82 -14.97
N LYS A 57 -2.64 3.92 -14.37
CA LYS A 57 -2.89 5.15 -15.13
C LYS A 57 -1.57 5.73 -15.64
N ARG A 58 -1.51 6.03 -16.94
CA ARG A 58 -0.43 6.81 -17.53
C ARG A 58 -0.79 8.29 -17.46
N GLU A 59 0.21 9.13 -17.21
CA GLU A 59 0.04 10.57 -17.36
C GLU A 59 -0.26 10.88 -18.84
N PRO A 60 -1.18 11.82 -19.14
CA PRO A 60 -1.42 12.22 -20.52
C PRO A 60 -0.13 12.79 -21.13
N GLY A 61 0.48 12.03 -22.05
CA GLY A 61 1.69 12.45 -22.78
C GLY A 61 2.95 11.61 -22.53
N SER A 62 2.95 10.65 -21.60
CA SER A 62 4.10 9.75 -21.43
C SER A 62 4.24 8.82 -22.65
N THR A 63 5.31 8.98 -23.42
CA THR A 63 5.62 8.06 -24.52
C THR A 63 6.52 6.93 -24.02
N LEU A 64 6.62 5.83 -24.78
CA LEU A 64 7.43 4.66 -24.43
C LEU A 64 8.94 4.94 -24.26
N ASN A 65 9.38 6.20 -24.49
CA ASN A 65 10.77 6.62 -24.49
C ASN A 65 11.13 7.61 -23.36
N ASP A 66 10.23 7.84 -22.39
CA ASP A 66 10.46 8.69 -21.22
C ASP A 66 10.94 7.90 -19.99
#